data_AF-A0AA91C936-F1
#
_entry.id   AF-A0AA91C936-F1
#
_cell.length_a   1.000
_cell.length_b   1.000
_cell.length_c   1.000
_cell.angle_alpha   90.00
_cell.angle_beta   90.00
_cell.angle_gamma   90.00
#
_symmetry.space_group_name_H-M   'P 1'
#
loop_
_entity.id
_entity.type
_entity.pdbx_description
1 polymer ?
#
loop_
_entity_poly.entity_id
_entity_poly.type
_entity_poly.pdbx_seq_one_letter_code
_entity_poly.pdbx_strand_id
1 'polypeptide(L)'
;MKKFFLIFIPIILILTYIFYQNNLLPHPKYTNDDFGIQTYKSINDQDHDGIDDQSDIVQNVRKYIETKPLYKSKYYQGGYPTDHYGVCSDVVAFGLLNTGYDLQILVDQDIRENPQSYQVEHPDKNIDFRRVRNLNVYFKRHALSLTLDIYDLDKWQGGDIVIFKKHIGIVSNYRNKKGITFVIHHAYPHQLYYEEDILEKRNDIIGHYRIG
;
A
#
# COMPACT_ATOMS: atom_id res chain seq x y z
N MET A 1 -22.39 38.52 23.94
CA MET A 1 -21.27 37.55 23.95
C MET A 1 -21.70 36.08 23.74
N LYS A 2 -22.77 35.56 24.36
CA LYS A 2 -23.21 34.16 24.19
C LYS A 2 -23.69 33.77 22.77
N LYS A 3 -24.29 34.69 21.99
CA LYS A 3 -24.78 34.41 20.63
C LYS A 3 -23.67 34.25 19.58
N PHE A 4 -22.48 34.82 19.80
CA PHE A 4 -21.34 34.66 18.88
C PHE A 4 -20.73 33.25 18.95
N PHE A 5 -20.68 32.63 20.14
CA PHE A 5 -20.16 31.27 20.32
C PHE A 5 -20.99 30.20 19.57
N LEU A 6 -22.30 30.41 19.42
CA LEU A 6 -23.19 29.46 18.72
C LEU A 6 -22.92 29.39 17.21
N ILE A 7 -22.35 30.43 16.60
CA ILE A 7 -22.01 30.46 15.16
C ILE A 7 -20.71 29.70 14.88
N PHE A 8 -19.77 29.66 15.83
CA PHE A 8 -18.49 28.98 15.63
C PHE A 8 -18.58 27.46 15.75
N ILE A 9 -19.52 26.92 16.53
CA ILE A 9 -19.70 25.47 16.69
C ILE A 9 -19.93 24.76 15.34
N PRO A 10 -20.90 25.15 14.48
CA PRO A 10 -21.10 24.48 13.20
C PRO A 10 -19.89 24.63 12.27
N ILE A 11 -19.19 25.77 12.30
CA ILE A 11 -17.97 25.97 11.52
C ILE A 11 -16.87 25.00 11.98
N ILE A 12 -16.66 24.86 13.29
CA ILE A 12 -15.69 23.93 13.86
C ILE A 12 -16.05 22.49 13.45
N LEU A 13 -17.32 22.08 13.58
CA LEU A 13 -17.75 20.73 13.19
C LEU A 13 -17.53 20.46 11.70
N ILE A 14 -17.82 21.43 10.83
CA ILE A 14 -17.56 21.33 9.39
C ILE A 14 -16.06 21.21 9.13
N LEU A 15 -15.22 22.04 9.76
CA LEU A 15 -13.76 21.98 9.59
C LEU A 15 -13.19 20.66 10.10
N THR A 16 -13.63 20.18 11.26
CA THR A 16 -13.24 18.87 11.80
C THR A 16 -13.65 17.75 10.85
N TYR A 17 -14.86 17.81 10.30
CA TYR A 17 -15.32 16.84 9.31
C TYR A 17 -14.45 16.87 8.04
N ILE A 18 -14.15 18.07 7.51
CA ILE A 18 -13.27 18.23 6.35
C ILE A 18 -11.87 17.66 6.64
N PHE A 19 -11.28 17.98 7.78
CA PHE A 19 -9.96 17.46 8.16
C PHE A 19 -9.96 15.95 8.34
N TYR A 20 -11.02 15.39 8.93
CA TYR A 20 -11.21 13.95 9.02
C TYR A 20 -11.30 13.30 7.63
N GLN A 21 -12.14 13.83 6.73
CA GLN A 21 -12.27 13.30 5.37
C GLN A 21 -10.97 13.37 4.55
N ASN A 22 -10.09 14.33 4.84
CA ASN A 22 -8.81 14.50 4.13
C ASN A 22 -7.62 13.83 4.84
N ASN A 23 -7.85 12.88 5.76
CA ASN A 23 -6.79 12.18 6.51
C ASN A 23 -5.84 13.12 7.28
N LEU A 24 -6.31 14.32 7.62
CA LEU A 24 -5.56 15.28 8.44
C LEU A 24 -5.78 15.06 9.94
N LEU A 25 -6.75 14.22 10.30
CA LEU A 25 -6.98 13.76 11.67
C LEU A 25 -6.81 12.23 11.75
N PRO A 26 -6.34 11.72 12.90
CA PRO A 26 -6.31 10.28 13.14
C PRO A 26 -7.69 9.65 12.97
N HIS A 27 -7.73 8.50 12.31
CA HIS A 27 -8.93 7.67 12.23
C HIS A 27 -8.88 6.57 13.29
N PRO A 28 -10.01 6.21 13.93
CA PRO A 28 -10.08 5.01 14.75
C PRO A 28 -9.66 3.79 13.95
N LYS A 29 -8.84 2.94 14.57
CA LYS A 29 -8.31 1.71 13.97
C LYS A 29 -8.92 0.51 14.68
N TYR A 30 -9.47 -0.39 13.88
CA TYR A 30 -10.04 -1.67 14.27
C TYR A 30 -9.19 -2.80 13.67
N THR A 31 -9.38 -4.04 14.11
CA THR A 31 -8.71 -5.23 13.55
C THR A 31 -9.73 -6.19 12.95
N ASN A 32 -9.25 -7.30 12.40
CA ASN A 32 -10.09 -8.40 11.93
C ASN A 32 -11.05 -8.92 13.01
N ASP A 33 -10.59 -8.99 14.26
CA ASP A 33 -11.36 -9.54 15.38
C ASP A 33 -12.62 -8.72 15.68
N ASP A 34 -12.56 -7.39 15.53
CA ASP A 34 -13.71 -6.49 15.72
C ASP A 34 -14.87 -6.78 14.74
N PHE A 35 -14.60 -7.46 13.63
CA PHE A 35 -15.57 -7.82 12.59
C PHE A 35 -15.80 -9.33 12.46
N GLY A 36 -15.22 -10.14 13.36
CA GLY A 36 -15.30 -11.60 13.28
C GLY A 36 -14.63 -12.19 12.03
N ILE A 37 -13.67 -11.48 11.45
CA ILE A 37 -12.90 -11.93 10.28
C ILE A 37 -11.72 -12.75 10.79
N GLN A 38 -11.52 -13.94 10.22
CA GLN A 38 -10.31 -14.70 10.52
C GLN A 38 -9.11 -14.06 9.81
N THR A 39 -8.06 -13.74 10.57
CA THR A 39 -6.80 -13.27 9.99
C THR A 39 -6.18 -14.35 9.11
N TYR A 40 -5.99 -14.02 7.84
CA TYR A 40 -5.26 -14.88 6.92
C TYR A 40 -3.81 -15.01 7.38
N LYS A 41 -3.29 -16.24 7.36
CA LYS A 41 -1.87 -16.54 7.53
C LYS A 41 -1.40 -17.28 6.29
N SER A 42 -0.31 -16.83 5.71
CA SER A 42 0.29 -17.56 4.59
C SER A 42 0.66 -18.97 5.01
N ILE A 43 0.57 -19.91 4.07
CA ILE A 43 1.20 -21.23 4.22
C ILE A 43 2.69 -21.17 3.89
N ASN A 44 3.14 -20.06 3.29
CA ASN A 44 4.50 -19.83 2.87
C ASN A 44 5.21 -18.87 3.83
N ASP A 45 6.51 -19.09 3.92
CA ASP A 45 7.50 -18.30 4.65
C ASP A 45 8.72 -18.33 3.73
N GLN A 46 8.74 -17.37 2.80
CA GLN A 46 9.60 -17.38 1.63
C GLN A 46 11.08 -17.13 1.96
N ASP A 47 11.37 -16.39 3.02
CA ASP A 47 12.74 -16.14 3.50
C ASP A 47 13.15 -17.03 4.68
N HIS A 48 12.23 -17.86 5.17
CA HIS A 48 12.45 -18.88 6.21
C HIS A 48 12.83 -18.29 7.58
N ASP A 49 12.24 -17.15 7.93
CA ASP A 49 12.50 -16.45 9.19
C ASP A 49 11.54 -16.86 10.33
N GLY A 50 10.52 -17.69 10.02
CA GLY A 50 9.50 -18.17 10.94
C GLY A 50 8.24 -17.31 11.02
N ILE A 51 8.12 -16.27 10.19
CA ILE A 51 6.95 -15.42 10.04
C ILE A 51 6.29 -15.71 8.70
N ASP A 52 4.96 -15.85 8.67
CA ASP A 52 4.25 -16.07 7.41
C ASP A 52 4.32 -14.84 6.50
N ASP A 53 4.39 -15.03 5.17
CA ASP A 53 4.64 -13.95 4.20
C ASP A 53 3.75 -12.71 4.41
N GLN A 54 2.44 -12.90 4.67
CA GLN A 54 1.51 -11.77 4.83
C GLN A 54 1.78 -10.97 6.09
N SER A 55 2.10 -11.66 7.19
CA SER A 55 2.48 -11.01 8.45
C SER A 55 3.81 -10.27 8.29
N ASP A 56 4.77 -10.87 7.61
CA ASP A 56 6.11 -10.30 7.43
C ASP A 56 6.09 -9.06 6.52
N ILE A 57 5.37 -9.09 5.39
CA ILE A 57 5.18 -7.93 4.51
C ILE A 57 4.66 -6.71 5.30
N VAL A 58 3.68 -6.92 6.19
CA VAL A 58 3.13 -5.85 7.03
C VAL A 58 4.15 -5.32 8.04
N GLN A 59 5.01 -6.18 8.60
CA GLN A 59 6.08 -5.77 9.51
C GLN A 59 7.16 -4.97 8.76
N ASN A 60 7.60 -5.47 7.61
CA ASN A 60 8.62 -4.85 6.78
C ASN A 60 8.18 -3.49 6.24
N VAL A 61 6.95 -3.38 5.76
CA VAL A 61 6.44 -2.10 5.26
C VAL A 61 6.34 -1.06 6.38
N ARG A 62 5.98 -1.48 7.61
CA ARG A 62 5.96 -0.62 8.79
C ARG A 62 7.35 -0.13 9.18
N LYS A 63 8.31 -1.04 9.22
CA LYS A 63 9.73 -0.70 9.46
C LYS A 63 10.25 0.30 8.43
N TYR A 64 9.86 0.16 7.17
CA TYR A 64 10.21 1.14 6.14
C TYR A 64 9.60 2.52 6.40
N ILE A 65 8.28 2.62 6.64
CA ILE A 65 7.63 3.93 6.85
C ILE A 65 8.03 4.60 8.18
N GLU A 66 8.51 3.85 9.16
CA GLU A 66 9.09 4.38 10.41
C GLU A 66 10.37 5.19 10.17
N THR A 67 11.08 4.95 9.06
CA THR A 67 12.21 5.78 8.62
C THR A 67 11.78 7.17 8.13
N LYS A 68 10.46 7.39 7.97
CA LYS A 68 9.83 8.63 7.50
C LYS A 68 10.38 9.10 6.14
N PRO A 69 10.27 8.27 5.09
CA PRO A 69 10.79 8.61 3.77
C PRO A 69 10.10 9.86 3.22
N LEU A 70 10.86 10.82 2.72
CA LEU A 70 10.32 12.02 2.09
C LEU A 70 9.95 11.74 0.63
N TYR A 71 8.85 12.32 0.15
CA TYR A 71 8.44 12.07 -1.23
C TYR A 71 9.42 12.69 -2.22
N LYS A 72 10.00 11.86 -3.10
CA LYS A 72 10.76 12.34 -4.26
C LYS A 72 10.85 11.27 -5.33
N SER A 73 10.38 11.61 -6.53
CA SER A 73 10.61 10.78 -7.72
C SER A 73 12.05 10.98 -8.22
N LYS A 74 12.91 9.99 -7.99
CA LYS A 74 14.33 10.00 -8.34
C LYS A 74 14.78 8.64 -8.87
N TYR A 75 15.70 8.63 -9.83
CA TYR A 75 16.39 7.41 -10.30
C TYR A 75 17.52 7.02 -9.35
N TYR A 76 17.66 5.72 -9.08
CA TYR A 76 18.74 5.16 -8.26
C TYR A 76 19.47 4.09 -9.06
N GLN A 77 20.79 4.23 -9.21
CA GLN A 77 21.59 3.28 -10.00
C GLN A 77 21.68 1.88 -9.37
N GLY A 78 21.36 1.74 -8.08
CA GLY A 78 21.21 0.45 -7.39
C GLY A 78 19.76 -0.04 -7.30
N GLY A 79 18.80 0.67 -7.91
CA GLY A 79 17.37 0.35 -7.81
C GLY A 79 16.69 0.97 -6.60
N TYR A 80 17.07 0.50 -5.41
CA TYR A 80 16.43 0.92 -4.16
C TYR A 80 16.94 2.30 -3.69
N PRO A 81 16.04 3.16 -3.17
CA PRO A 81 16.44 4.41 -2.51
C PRO A 81 17.29 4.17 -1.25
N THR A 82 18.36 4.95 -1.10
CA THR A 82 19.26 4.90 0.08
C THR A 82 19.47 6.27 0.73
N ASP A 83 18.67 7.26 0.34
CA ASP A 83 18.86 8.67 0.66
C ASP A 83 17.59 9.29 1.25
N HIS A 84 16.93 8.57 2.17
CA HIS A 84 15.72 9.00 2.91
C HIS A 84 14.53 9.45 2.04
N TYR A 85 14.58 9.28 0.73
CA TYR A 85 13.50 9.57 -0.19
C TYR A 85 12.81 8.28 -0.66
N GLY A 86 11.57 8.41 -1.14
CA GLY A 86 10.86 7.33 -1.78
C GLY A 86 9.55 7.76 -2.43
N VAL A 87 8.92 6.81 -3.10
CA VAL A 87 7.57 6.92 -3.68
C VAL A 87 6.72 5.70 -3.31
N CYS A 88 5.50 5.63 -3.84
CA CYS A 88 4.54 4.57 -3.54
C CYS A 88 5.05 3.15 -3.83
N SER A 89 5.77 2.94 -4.94
CA SER A 89 6.35 1.64 -5.27
C SER A 89 7.47 1.22 -4.33
N ASP A 90 8.19 2.16 -3.72
CA ASP A 90 9.25 1.84 -2.75
C ASP A 90 8.65 1.25 -1.46
N VAL A 91 7.45 1.68 -1.05
CA VAL A 91 6.71 1.08 0.08
C VAL A 91 6.50 -0.41 -0.16
N VAL A 92 5.98 -0.77 -1.34
CA VAL A 92 5.72 -2.17 -1.71
C VAL A 92 7.02 -2.94 -1.90
N ALA A 93 8.02 -2.33 -2.54
CA ALA A 93 9.30 -2.98 -2.82
C ALA A 93 10.09 -3.29 -1.54
N PHE A 94 10.12 -2.39 -0.55
CA PHE A 94 10.76 -2.66 0.74
C PHE A 94 9.94 -3.62 1.61
N GLY A 95 8.60 -3.59 1.51
CA GLY A 95 7.75 -4.58 2.17
C GLY A 95 8.04 -6.00 1.71
N LEU A 96 8.24 -6.18 0.40
CA LEU A 96 8.45 -7.49 -0.22
C LEU A 96 9.91 -7.97 -0.20
N LEU A 97 10.89 -7.05 -0.26
CA LEU A 97 12.30 -7.41 -0.32
C LEU A 97 12.74 -8.26 0.88
N ASN A 98 12.31 -7.88 2.08
CA ASN A 98 12.68 -8.56 3.31
C ASN A 98 11.76 -9.75 3.65
N THR A 99 10.78 -10.05 2.79
CA THR A 99 9.99 -11.31 2.80
C THR A 99 10.52 -12.27 1.72
N GLY A 100 11.71 -12.01 1.17
CA GLY A 100 12.32 -12.87 0.13
C GLY A 100 11.83 -12.63 -1.31
N TYR A 101 10.95 -11.66 -1.54
CA TYR A 101 10.46 -11.27 -2.87
C TYR A 101 11.17 -10.01 -3.39
N ASP A 102 12.39 -10.17 -3.89
CA ASP A 102 13.15 -9.06 -4.51
C ASP A 102 12.52 -8.64 -5.85
N LEU A 103 11.63 -7.64 -5.81
CA LEU A 103 10.96 -7.11 -7.00
C LEU A 103 11.92 -6.59 -8.08
N GLN A 104 13.11 -6.12 -7.71
CA GLN A 104 14.08 -5.65 -8.70
C GLN A 104 14.51 -6.80 -9.62
N ILE A 105 14.79 -7.96 -9.02
CA ILE A 105 15.19 -9.17 -9.74
C ILE A 105 13.99 -9.82 -10.43
N LEU A 106 12.88 -9.97 -9.71
CA LEU A 106 11.70 -10.68 -10.19
C LEU A 106 11.03 -9.99 -11.38
N VAL A 107 10.89 -8.66 -11.34
CA VAL A 107 10.30 -7.89 -12.45
C VAL A 107 11.26 -7.84 -13.64
N ASP A 108 12.57 -7.71 -13.42
CA ASP A 108 13.56 -7.77 -14.50
C ASP A 108 13.52 -9.11 -15.23
N GLN A 109 13.44 -10.21 -14.47
CA GLN A 109 13.32 -11.55 -15.03
C GLN A 109 12.03 -11.72 -15.84
N ASP A 110 10.86 -11.35 -15.30
CA ASP A 110 9.60 -11.50 -16.04
C ASP A 110 9.55 -10.61 -17.29
N ILE A 111 10.15 -9.41 -17.26
CA ILE A 111 10.30 -8.57 -18.46
C ILE A 111 11.16 -9.25 -19.51
N ARG A 112 12.30 -9.86 -19.12
CA ARG A 112 13.18 -10.58 -20.06
C ARG A 112 12.51 -11.79 -20.69
N GLU A 113 11.74 -12.53 -19.91
CA GLU A 113 11.04 -13.74 -20.37
C GLU A 113 9.76 -13.41 -21.16
N ASN A 114 9.09 -12.31 -20.81
CA ASN A 114 7.76 -11.98 -21.34
C ASN A 114 7.66 -10.52 -21.84
N PRO A 115 8.59 -10.02 -22.68
CA PRO A 115 8.70 -8.59 -23.01
C PRO A 115 7.44 -8.00 -23.65
N GLN A 116 6.67 -8.80 -24.39
CA GLN A 116 5.42 -8.37 -25.04
C GLN A 116 4.29 -8.05 -24.04
N SER A 117 4.39 -8.51 -22.80
CA SER A 117 3.42 -8.18 -21.74
C SER A 117 3.65 -6.77 -21.18
N TYR A 118 4.80 -6.15 -21.47
CA TYR A 118 5.24 -4.91 -20.88
C TYR A 118 5.36 -3.80 -21.94
N GLN A 119 4.99 -2.58 -21.54
CA GLN A 119 5.20 -1.39 -22.36
C GLN A 119 6.56 -0.75 -22.01
N VAL A 120 7.63 -1.51 -22.19
CA VAL A 120 9.01 -1.13 -21.87
C VAL A 120 9.88 -1.30 -23.12
N GLU A 121 10.31 -0.17 -23.70
CA GLU A 121 11.18 -0.16 -24.88
C GLU A 121 12.63 -0.52 -24.53
N HIS A 122 13.11 -0.01 -23.39
CA HIS A 122 14.45 -0.23 -22.88
C HIS A 122 14.36 -0.73 -21.43
N PRO A 123 14.45 -2.06 -21.22
CA PRO A 123 14.48 -2.63 -19.88
C PRO A 123 15.64 -2.06 -19.05
N ASP A 124 15.32 -1.64 -17.84
CA ASP A 124 16.26 -1.18 -16.83
C ASP A 124 15.78 -1.67 -15.46
N LYS A 125 16.43 -2.73 -14.98
CA LYS A 125 16.16 -3.35 -13.68
C LYS A 125 16.15 -2.35 -12.53
N ASN A 126 16.87 -1.23 -12.61
CA ASN A 126 16.95 -0.26 -11.52
C ASN A 126 15.72 0.66 -11.41
N ILE A 127 14.81 0.62 -12.38
CA ILE A 127 13.64 1.50 -12.37
C ILE A 127 12.35 0.78 -12.78
N ASP A 128 12.43 -0.35 -13.49
CA ASP A 128 11.23 -1.06 -13.96
C ASP A 128 10.34 -1.58 -12.83
N PHE A 129 10.92 -2.14 -11.77
CA PHE A 129 10.17 -2.57 -10.58
C PHE A 129 9.55 -1.41 -9.80
N ARG A 130 9.98 -0.17 -10.07
CA ARG A 130 9.43 1.04 -9.42
C ARG A 130 8.32 1.70 -10.24
N ARG A 131 7.96 1.13 -11.40
CA ARG A 131 6.86 1.60 -12.25
C ARG A 131 5.58 0.85 -11.93
N VAL A 132 4.56 1.55 -11.44
CA VAL A 132 3.25 0.97 -11.08
C VAL A 132 2.65 0.12 -12.22
N ARG A 133 2.76 0.57 -13.47
CA ARG A 133 2.27 -0.18 -14.64
C ARG A 133 2.95 -1.55 -14.80
N ASN A 134 4.26 -1.63 -14.54
CA ASN A 134 5.04 -2.87 -14.65
C ASN A 134 4.71 -3.79 -13.48
N LEU A 135 4.63 -3.23 -12.26
CA LEU A 135 4.20 -3.98 -11.07
C LEU A 135 2.83 -4.60 -11.26
N ASN A 136 1.86 -3.88 -11.86
CA ASN A 136 0.54 -4.45 -12.13
C ASN A 136 0.60 -5.65 -13.10
N VAL A 137 1.45 -5.59 -14.13
CA VAL A 137 1.64 -6.74 -15.04
C VAL A 137 2.27 -7.91 -14.28
N TYR A 138 3.32 -7.66 -13.49
CA TYR A 138 4.02 -8.69 -12.72
C TYR A 138 3.07 -9.38 -11.73
N PHE A 139 2.39 -8.64 -10.85
CA PHE A 139 1.50 -9.24 -9.85
C PHE A 139 0.31 -9.98 -10.50
N LYS A 140 -0.22 -9.48 -11.62
CA LYS A 140 -1.26 -10.20 -12.36
C LYS A 140 -0.80 -11.57 -12.86
N ARG A 141 0.49 -11.75 -13.13
CA ARG A 141 1.07 -12.99 -13.67
C ARG A 141 1.56 -13.93 -12.56
N HIS A 142 1.97 -13.39 -11.42
CA HIS A 142 2.71 -14.12 -10.38
C HIS A 142 2.06 -14.12 -9.00
N ALA A 143 0.88 -13.52 -8.83
CA ALA A 143 0.17 -13.48 -7.56
C ALA A 143 -1.31 -13.86 -7.73
N LEU A 144 -1.97 -14.25 -6.64
CA LEU A 144 -3.39 -14.51 -6.62
C LEU A 144 -4.16 -13.20 -6.81
N SER A 145 -4.93 -13.09 -7.89
CA SER A 145 -5.85 -11.97 -8.09
C SER A 145 -7.09 -12.13 -7.21
N LEU A 146 -7.42 -11.09 -6.45
CA LEU A 146 -8.55 -11.06 -5.51
C LEU A 146 -9.65 -10.10 -5.99
N THR A 147 -10.79 -10.13 -5.30
CA THR A 147 -11.90 -9.21 -5.53
C THR A 147 -11.46 -7.74 -5.42
N LEU A 148 -12.02 -6.89 -6.27
CA LEU A 148 -11.85 -5.44 -6.17
C LEU A 148 -12.99 -4.79 -5.36
N ASP A 149 -13.99 -5.57 -4.95
CA ASP A 149 -15.05 -5.07 -4.07
C ASP A 149 -14.48 -4.91 -2.66
N ILE A 150 -14.36 -3.66 -2.22
CA ILE A 150 -13.83 -3.30 -0.91
C ILE A 150 -14.77 -3.68 0.25
N TYR A 151 -16.00 -4.10 -0.06
CA TYR A 151 -16.98 -4.57 0.92
C TYR A 151 -16.93 -6.10 1.13
N ASP A 152 -16.15 -6.83 0.33
CA ASP A 152 -15.80 -8.24 0.58
C ASP A 152 -14.75 -8.34 1.70
N LEU A 153 -15.11 -7.92 2.92
CA LEU A 153 -14.17 -7.58 3.99
C LEU A 153 -13.16 -8.69 4.33
N ASP A 154 -13.57 -9.95 4.28
CA ASP A 154 -12.74 -11.11 4.58
C ASP A 154 -11.70 -11.41 3.48
N LYS A 155 -11.90 -10.90 2.26
CA LYS A 155 -10.97 -11.08 1.14
C LYS A 155 -9.81 -10.09 1.16
N TRP A 156 -9.98 -8.94 1.82
CA TRP A 156 -8.94 -7.92 1.99
C TRP A 156 -8.20 -8.16 3.31
N GLN A 157 -6.94 -8.58 3.22
CA GLN A 157 -6.12 -8.94 4.37
C GLN A 157 -4.82 -8.15 4.40
N GLY A 158 -4.26 -7.99 5.60
CA GLY A 158 -2.96 -7.35 5.75
C GLY A 158 -1.89 -8.06 4.92
N GLY A 159 -1.06 -7.28 4.21
CA GLY A 159 0.00 -7.81 3.36
C GLY A 159 -0.40 -7.99 1.90
N ASP A 160 -1.68 -7.88 1.57
CA ASP A 160 -2.12 -7.82 0.18
C ASP A 160 -1.61 -6.56 -0.51
N ILE A 161 -1.46 -6.61 -1.83
CA ILE A 161 -1.06 -5.48 -2.67
C ILE A 161 -2.31 -4.89 -3.32
N VAL A 162 -2.53 -3.57 -3.15
CA VAL A 162 -3.58 -2.84 -3.86
C VAL A 162 -2.97 -1.88 -4.88
N ILE A 163 -3.45 -1.96 -6.12
CA ILE A 163 -2.99 -1.14 -7.24
C ILE A 163 -4.12 -0.25 -7.73
N PHE A 164 -3.79 1.02 -7.90
CA PHE A 164 -4.63 2.02 -8.54
C PHE A 164 -4.02 2.45 -9.88
N LYS A 165 -4.78 3.18 -10.71
CA LYS A 165 -4.33 3.63 -12.05
C LYS A 165 -2.93 4.25 -12.09
N LYS A 166 -2.52 4.98 -11.05
CA LYS A 166 -1.21 5.66 -10.96
C LYS A 166 -0.55 5.53 -9.59
N HIS A 167 -0.99 4.59 -8.76
CA HIS A 167 -0.55 4.48 -7.38
C HIS A 167 -0.58 3.02 -6.91
N ILE A 168 0.16 2.70 -5.87
CA ILE A 168 0.21 1.36 -5.29
C ILE A 168 0.41 1.45 -3.77
N GLY A 169 -0.03 0.44 -3.03
CA GLY A 169 0.20 0.32 -1.60
C GLY A 169 0.02 -1.10 -1.11
N ILE A 170 0.29 -1.29 0.18
CA ILE A 170 0.04 -2.54 0.91
C ILE A 170 -1.24 -2.38 1.73
N VAL A 171 -2.10 -3.38 1.70
CA VAL A 171 -3.30 -3.45 2.56
C VAL A 171 -2.86 -3.62 4.00
N SER A 172 -3.39 -2.78 4.89
CA SER A 172 -3.11 -2.82 6.32
C SER A 172 -3.96 -3.87 7.03
N ASN A 173 -3.48 -4.37 8.18
CA ASN A 173 -4.30 -5.11 9.13
C ASN A 173 -5.25 -4.23 9.95
N TYR A 174 -5.14 -2.89 9.87
CA TYR A 174 -6.12 -1.98 10.45
C TYR A 174 -7.31 -1.76 9.52
N ARG A 175 -8.49 -1.64 10.12
CA ARG A 175 -9.78 -1.40 9.46
C ARG A 175 -10.45 -0.16 10.02
N ASN A 176 -11.30 0.46 9.22
CA ASN A 176 -12.19 1.52 9.67
C ASN A 176 -13.45 0.93 10.32
N LYS A 177 -14.36 1.79 10.81
CA LYS A 177 -15.60 1.36 11.51
C LYS A 177 -16.56 0.50 10.67
N LYS A 178 -16.36 0.43 9.34
CA LYS A 178 -17.13 -0.42 8.42
C LYS A 178 -16.42 -1.72 8.08
N GLY A 179 -15.24 -1.96 8.65
CA GLY A 179 -14.41 -3.13 8.38
C GLY A 179 -13.53 -2.99 7.14
N ILE A 180 -13.54 -1.85 6.45
CA ILE A 180 -12.72 -1.63 5.25
C ILE A 180 -11.29 -1.35 5.69
N THR A 181 -10.33 -2.04 5.08
CA THR A 181 -8.92 -1.95 5.43
C THR A 181 -8.33 -0.58 5.09
N PHE A 182 -7.40 -0.12 5.93
CA PHE A 182 -6.50 0.98 5.60
C PHE A 182 -5.49 0.52 4.54
N VAL A 183 -4.81 1.49 3.92
CA VAL A 183 -3.70 1.22 2.99
C VAL A 183 -2.44 1.87 3.55
N ILE A 184 -1.31 1.16 3.51
CA ILE A 184 0.03 1.67 3.77
C ILE A 184 0.65 2.08 2.44
N HIS A 185 0.89 3.38 2.25
CA HIS A 185 1.36 3.95 0.99
C HIS A 185 2.07 5.30 1.18
N HIS A 186 2.78 5.74 0.13
CA HIS A 186 3.47 7.02 0.09
C HIS A 186 3.12 7.77 -1.20
N ALA A 187 2.26 8.78 -1.11
CA ALA A 187 1.61 9.40 -2.25
C ALA A 187 2.11 10.81 -2.60
N TYR A 188 2.46 11.65 -1.61
CA TYR A 188 2.81 13.06 -1.87
C TYR A 188 3.66 13.70 -0.75
N PRO A 189 4.35 14.83 -1.03
CA PRO A 189 5.31 15.45 -0.09
C PRO A 189 4.79 15.87 1.29
N HIS A 190 3.49 16.11 1.42
CA HIS A 190 2.87 16.62 2.66
C HIS A 190 1.93 15.60 3.30
N GLN A 191 2.12 14.32 2.99
CA GLN A 191 1.35 13.25 3.60
C GLN A 191 1.69 13.17 5.10
N LEU A 192 0.67 13.28 5.95
CA LEU A 192 0.85 13.27 7.40
C LEU A 192 0.98 11.85 7.96
N TYR A 193 0.27 10.89 7.36
CA TYR A 193 0.25 9.49 7.77
C TYR A 193 0.46 8.60 6.55
N TYR A 194 1.36 7.62 6.63
CA TYR A 194 1.53 6.64 5.54
C TYR A 194 0.43 5.59 5.50
N GLU A 195 -0.27 5.39 6.62
CA GLU A 195 -1.33 4.40 6.76
C GLU A 195 -2.68 5.10 6.85
N GLU A 196 -3.43 5.12 5.75
CA GLU A 196 -4.62 5.97 5.58
C GLU A 196 -5.88 5.19 5.18
N ASP A 197 -7.04 5.73 5.57
CA ASP A 197 -8.35 5.26 5.13
C ASP A 197 -8.72 5.96 3.80
N ILE A 198 -8.42 5.27 2.69
CA ILE A 198 -8.55 5.81 1.33
C ILE A 198 -9.45 4.99 0.42
N LEU A 199 -9.77 3.73 0.73
CA LEU A 199 -10.40 2.82 -0.23
C LEU A 199 -11.78 3.32 -0.71
N GLU A 200 -12.65 3.78 0.19
CA GLU A 200 -13.97 4.33 -0.20
C GLU A 200 -13.86 5.67 -0.96
N LYS A 201 -12.72 6.36 -0.89
CA LYS A 201 -12.49 7.65 -1.55
C LYS A 201 -11.87 7.47 -2.95
N ARG A 202 -11.58 6.24 -3.36
CA ARG A 202 -10.89 5.90 -4.61
C ARG A 202 -11.81 5.08 -5.51
N ASN A 203 -11.91 5.47 -6.77
CA ASN A 203 -12.70 4.78 -7.80
C ASN A 203 -11.81 4.25 -8.95
N ASP A 204 -10.51 4.16 -8.69
CA ASP A 204 -9.47 3.87 -9.67
C ASP A 204 -8.61 2.66 -9.28
N ILE A 205 -9.13 1.78 -8.42
CA ILE A 205 -8.54 0.47 -8.12
C ILE A 205 -8.58 -0.36 -9.41
N ILE A 206 -7.44 -0.94 -9.77
CA ILE A 206 -7.27 -1.77 -10.98
C ILE A 206 -6.67 -3.14 -10.68
N GLY A 207 -6.25 -3.39 -9.43
CA GLY A 207 -5.68 -4.67 -9.02
C GLY A 207 -5.68 -4.82 -7.50
N HIS A 208 -5.90 -6.04 -7.05
CA HIS A 208 -5.79 -6.47 -5.67
C HIS A 208 -5.18 -7.88 -5.71
N TYR A 209 -4.02 -8.05 -5.10
CA TYR A 209 -3.20 -9.25 -5.27
C TYR A 209 -2.68 -9.76 -3.92
N ARG A 210 -2.61 -11.08 -3.77
CA ARG A 210 -1.90 -11.74 -2.68
C ARG A 210 -0.75 -12.56 -3.24
N ILE A 211 0.46 -12.23 -2.81
CA ILE A 211 1.69 -12.95 -3.17
C ILE A 211 2.02 -13.96 -2.05
N GLY A 212 2.54 -15.11 -2.43
CA GLY A 212 2.66 -16.28 -1.56
C GLY A 212 2.62 -17.52 -2.42
#